data_AF-A0A369JZG3-F1
#
_entry.id   AF-A0A369JZG3-F1
#
_cell.length_a   1.000
_cell.length_b   1.000
_cell.length_c   1.000
_cell.angle_alpha   90.00
_cell.angle_beta   90.00
_cell.angle_gamma   90.00
#
_symmetry.space_group_name_H-M   'P 1'
#
loop_
_entity.id
_entity.type
_entity.pdbx_description
1 polymer ?
#
loop_
_entity_poly.entity_id
_entity_poly.type
_entity_poly.pdbx_seq_one_letter_code
_entity_poly.pdbx_strand_id
1 'polypeptide(L)'
;MALRTSAVPSAPAPARTSFISQPSGSGGHVATSTGSTPVMSPELESTLAMLSSHRSVLGYMLLSRGHPVSIIRHSGVIFEGEQGRRYASVVGRIVESVQGGLEEVHAGETDGDEVRFMRIRTKRHELMISPDDRYLLAVLHDPAT
;
A
#
# COMPACT_ATOMS: atom_id res chain seq x y z
N MET A 1 49.96 -17.17 33.30
CA MET A 1 49.62 -18.30 34.18
C MET A 1 48.15 -18.19 34.55
N ALA A 2 47.27 -18.77 33.75
CA ALA A 2 45.83 -18.88 34.03
C ALA A 2 45.33 -20.15 33.33
N LEU A 3 45.39 -21.26 34.05
CA LEU A 3 44.88 -22.57 33.68
C LEU A 3 43.58 -22.79 34.46
N ARG A 4 42.43 -22.90 33.77
CA ARG A 4 41.27 -23.64 34.29
C ARG A 4 40.53 -24.33 33.15
N THR A 5 40.90 -25.60 33.02
CA THR A 5 40.34 -26.64 32.15
C THR A 5 39.08 -27.25 32.77
N SER A 6 38.09 -27.49 31.89
CA SER A 6 37.18 -28.65 31.81
C SER A 6 36.63 -29.31 33.08
N ALA A 7 35.30 -29.37 33.17
CA ALA A 7 34.60 -30.48 33.80
C ALA A 7 33.25 -30.71 33.10
N VAL A 8 33.11 -31.83 32.37
CA VAL A 8 31.82 -32.42 32.00
C VAL A 8 31.92 -33.91 32.30
N PRO A 9 31.06 -34.47 33.17
CA PRO A 9 30.91 -35.91 33.22
C PRO A 9 29.47 -36.40 33.01
N SER A 10 29.42 -37.54 32.32
CA SER A 10 28.58 -38.71 32.58
C SER A 10 27.13 -38.73 32.09
N ALA A 11 26.91 -39.58 31.07
CA ALA A 11 25.64 -40.19 30.72
C ALA A 11 25.22 -41.27 31.75
N PRO A 12 23.91 -41.59 31.81
CA PRO A 12 23.51 -43.00 31.91
C PRO A 12 22.39 -43.40 30.92
N ALA A 13 22.27 -44.72 30.78
CA ALA A 13 21.64 -45.54 29.73
C ALA A 13 20.07 -45.61 29.78
N PRO A 14 19.41 -46.30 28.82
CA PRO A 14 18.00 -46.09 28.47
C PRO A 14 17.01 -46.96 29.26
N ALA A 15 15.83 -46.39 29.53
CA ALA A 15 14.68 -47.13 30.06
C ALA A 15 13.55 -47.18 29.04
N ARG A 16 13.11 -48.41 28.74
CA ARG A 16 11.92 -48.76 27.95
C ARG A 16 10.67 -48.52 28.79
N THR A 17 9.62 -47.90 28.26
CA THR A 17 8.24 -48.37 28.52
C THR A 17 7.27 -47.79 27.49
N SER A 18 6.49 -48.69 26.91
CA SER A 18 5.35 -48.48 26.02
C SER A 18 4.13 -47.92 26.76
N PHE A 19 3.52 -46.86 26.23
CA PHE A 19 2.20 -46.37 26.65
C PHE A 19 1.34 -45.97 25.44
N ILE A 20 0.33 -46.81 25.18
CA ILE A 20 -1.10 -46.54 24.95
C ILE A 20 -1.55 -45.30 24.15
N SER A 21 -2.44 -45.61 23.20
CA SER A 21 -3.21 -44.77 22.28
C SER A 21 -4.18 -43.77 22.93
N GLN A 22 -4.25 -42.55 22.36
CA GLN A 22 -5.51 -41.81 22.14
C GLN A 22 -5.27 -40.57 21.26
N PRO A 23 -5.96 -40.41 20.11
CA PRO A 23 -6.08 -39.12 19.45
C PRO A 23 -7.37 -38.43 19.93
N SER A 24 -7.22 -37.32 20.64
CA SER A 24 -8.29 -36.37 20.91
C SER A 24 -7.69 -34.98 20.91
N GLY A 25 -8.16 -34.11 20.03
CA GLY A 25 -7.72 -32.72 20.01
C GLY A 25 -7.84 -32.04 18.66
N SER A 26 -9.06 -31.56 18.39
CA SER A 26 -9.33 -30.23 17.81
C SER A 26 -8.49 -29.79 16.60
N GLY A 27 -9.16 -29.76 15.44
CA GLY A 27 -8.65 -29.18 14.21
C GLY A 27 -8.00 -27.82 14.41
N GLY A 28 -6.72 -27.74 14.04
CA GLY A 28 -6.01 -26.49 13.89
C GLY A 28 -6.66 -25.70 12.76
N HIS A 29 -7.46 -24.70 13.12
CA HIS A 29 -7.74 -23.60 12.22
C HIS A 29 -6.40 -22.88 11.99
N VAL A 30 -5.81 -23.15 10.82
CA VAL A 30 -4.77 -22.31 10.25
C VAL A 30 -5.37 -20.91 10.15
N ALA A 31 -4.94 -20.02 11.05
CA ALA A 31 -5.23 -18.60 10.94
C ALA A 31 -4.44 -18.10 9.72
N THR A 32 -5.04 -18.23 8.54
CA THR A 32 -4.64 -17.51 7.35
C THR A 32 -4.81 -16.04 7.67
N SER A 33 -3.70 -15.35 7.91
CA SER A 33 -3.66 -13.89 7.93
C SER A 33 -4.14 -13.39 6.57
N THR A 34 -5.43 -13.12 6.45
CA THR A 34 -6.03 -12.42 5.32
C THR A 34 -5.46 -11.02 5.32
N GLY A 35 -4.39 -10.82 4.54
CA GLY A 35 -4.03 -9.49 4.07
C GLY A 35 -5.28 -8.89 3.43
N SER A 36 -5.74 -7.78 3.98
CA SER A 36 -6.89 -7.03 3.47
C SER A 36 -6.55 -6.48 2.09
N THR A 37 -6.72 -7.30 1.05
CA THR A 37 -6.78 -6.79 -0.31
C THR A 37 -7.97 -5.83 -0.35
N PRO A 38 -7.77 -4.56 -0.74
CA PRO A 38 -8.86 -3.61 -0.79
C PRO A 38 -9.93 -4.16 -1.73
N VAL A 39 -11.13 -4.40 -1.19
CA VAL A 39 -12.29 -4.82 -1.98
C VAL A 39 -12.63 -3.70 -2.95
N MET A 40 -12.23 -3.88 -4.21
CA MET A 40 -12.52 -2.96 -5.31
C MET A 40 -14.02 -2.94 -5.54
N SER A 41 -14.66 -1.78 -5.34
CA SER A 41 -16.10 -1.66 -5.53
C SER A 41 -16.45 -1.64 -7.02
N PRO A 42 -17.61 -2.18 -7.45
CA PRO A 42 -18.03 -2.17 -8.85
C PRO A 42 -18.09 -0.75 -9.46
N GLU A 43 -18.45 0.24 -8.65
CA GLU A 43 -18.49 1.65 -9.02
C GLU A 43 -17.09 2.21 -9.38
N LEU A 44 -16.07 1.81 -8.61
CA LEU A 44 -14.69 2.18 -8.90
C LEU A 44 -14.24 1.55 -10.23
N GLU A 45 -14.55 0.29 -10.47
CA GLU A 45 -14.20 -0.37 -11.73
C GLU A 45 -14.86 0.28 -12.94
N SER A 46 -16.13 0.64 -12.83
CA SER A 46 -16.84 1.42 -13.87
C SER A 46 -16.16 2.76 -14.14
N THR A 47 -15.75 3.47 -13.09
CA THR A 47 -15.03 4.75 -13.22
C THR A 47 -13.68 4.55 -13.91
N LEU A 48 -12.90 3.53 -13.52
CA LEU A 48 -11.61 3.23 -14.15
C LEU A 48 -11.76 2.83 -15.63
N ALA A 49 -12.82 2.09 -15.97
CA ALA A 49 -13.15 1.75 -17.36
C ALA A 49 -13.49 3.01 -18.16
N MET A 50 -14.28 3.92 -17.59
CA MET A 50 -14.63 5.20 -18.22
C MET A 50 -13.38 6.05 -18.47
N LEU A 51 -12.50 6.19 -17.48
CA LEU A 51 -11.24 6.92 -17.60
C LEU A 51 -10.36 6.33 -18.71
N SER A 52 -10.23 5.01 -18.77
CA SER A 52 -9.43 4.34 -19.81
C SER A 52 -9.97 4.54 -21.22
N SER A 53 -11.29 4.69 -21.36
CA SER A 53 -11.95 4.88 -22.65
C SER A 53 -11.83 6.31 -23.19
N HIS A 54 -11.49 7.27 -22.33
CA HIS A 54 -11.55 8.68 -22.67
C HIS A 54 -10.29 9.13 -23.41
N ARG A 55 -10.46 9.70 -24.62
CA ARG A 55 -9.35 10.03 -25.53
C ARG A 55 -8.31 11.02 -24.97
N SER A 56 -8.70 11.89 -24.05
CA SER A 56 -7.78 12.83 -23.42
C SER A 56 -6.98 12.20 -22.29
N VAL A 57 -7.36 10.99 -21.82
CA VAL A 57 -6.69 10.30 -20.72
C VAL A 57 -5.55 9.46 -21.29
N LEU A 58 -4.33 9.78 -20.86
CA LEU A 58 -3.12 9.04 -21.20
C LEU A 58 -2.91 7.83 -20.28
N GLY A 59 -3.48 7.86 -19.08
CA GLY A 59 -3.45 6.76 -18.13
C GLY A 59 -3.99 7.13 -16.75
N TYR A 60 -4.10 6.15 -15.87
CA TYR A 60 -4.41 6.36 -14.46
C TYR A 60 -3.54 5.49 -13.55
N MET A 61 -3.45 5.88 -12.28
CA MET A 61 -2.88 5.12 -11.19
C MET A 61 -3.81 5.16 -9.98
N LEU A 62 -4.07 3.98 -9.43
CA LEU A 62 -4.74 3.80 -8.16
C LEU A 62 -3.68 3.38 -7.14
N LEU A 63 -3.46 4.20 -6.12
CA LEU A 63 -2.43 4.00 -5.11
C LEU A 63 -3.05 3.72 -3.74
N SER A 64 -2.35 2.93 -2.92
CA SER A 64 -2.69 2.75 -1.52
C SER A 64 -2.47 4.04 -0.73
N ARG A 65 -3.23 4.22 0.35
CA ARG A 65 -2.92 5.23 1.38
C ARG A 65 -1.72 4.75 2.23
N GLY A 66 -1.05 5.69 2.90
CA GLY A 66 0.07 5.43 3.81
C GLY A 66 1.45 5.58 3.17
N HIS A 67 2.50 5.39 3.99
CA HIS A 67 3.89 5.56 3.61
C HIS A 67 4.68 4.25 3.81
N PRO A 68 5.28 3.67 2.76
CA PRO A 68 5.28 4.14 1.37
C PRO A 68 3.96 3.85 0.63
N VAL A 69 3.59 4.73 -0.29
CA VAL A 69 2.48 4.47 -1.24
C VAL A 69 2.85 3.32 -2.18
N SER A 70 1.90 2.42 -2.44
CA SER A 70 2.05 1.31 -3.36
C SER A 70 0.99 1.37 -4.47
N ILE A 71 1.30 0.84 -5.66
CA ILE A 71 0.37 0.84 -6.79
C ILE A 71 -0.58 -0.34 -6.64
N ILE A 72 -1.87 -0.07 -6.52
CA ILE A 72 -2.95 -1.07 -6.50
C ILE A 72 -3.30 -1.49 -7.93
N ARG A 73 -3.46 -0.50 -8.82
CA ARG A 73 -3.79 -0.70 -10.24
C ARG A 73 -3.27 0.49 -11.04
N HIS A 74 -2.92 0.28 -12.29
CA HIS A 74 -2.61 1.36 -13.22
C HIS A 74 -3.02 0.98 -14.64
N SER A 75 -3.15 1.98 -15.50
CA SER A 75 -3.36 1.82 -16.94
C SER A 75 -2.56 2.89 -17.68
N GLY A 76 -2.08 2.56 -18.88
CA GLY A 76 -1.25 3.44 -19.71
C GLY A 76 0.24 3.16 -19.55
N VAL A 77 0.94 3.18 -20.69
CA VAL A 77 2.37 2.81 -20.80
C VAL A 77 3.30 3.70 -19.97
N ILE A 78 2.88 4.94 -19.67
CA ILE A 78 3.64 5.89 -18.86
C ILE A 78 3.81 5.39 -17.41
N PHE A 79 2.89 4.54 -16.94
CA PHE A 79 2.87 4.03 -15.57
C PHE A 79 3.42 2.61 -15.45
N GLU A 80 4.05 2.08 -16.49
CA GLU A 80 4.68 0.75 -16.43
C GLU A 80 6.09 0.80 -15.81
N GLY A 81 6.47 -0.30 -15.16
CA GLY A 81 7.82 -0.52 -14.64
C GLY A 81 8.29 0.53 -13.63
N GLU A 82 9.53 0.99 -13.80
CA GLU A 82 10.16 1.93 -12.87
C GLU A 82 9.54 3.33 -12.93
N GLN A 83 9.08 3.76 -14.11
CA GLN A 83 8.47 5.08 -14.28
C GLN A 83 7.17 5.19 -13.47
N GLY A 84 6.31 4.18 -13.52
CA GLY A 84 5.12 4.11 -12.68
C GLY A 84 5.45 4.22 -11.19
N ARG A 85 6.45 3.45 -10.72
CA ARG A 85 6.88 3.51 -9.31
C ARG A 85 7.37 4.90 -8.90
N ARG A 86 8.11 5.58 -9.79
CA ARG A 86 8.56 6.95 -9.56
C ARG A 86 7.38 7.93 -9.50
N TYR A 87 6.42 7.80 -10.41
CA TYR A 87 5.19 8.60 -10.37
C TYR A 87 4.42 8.39 -9.08
N ALA A 88 4.21 7.13 -8.65
CA ALA A 88 3.54 6.83 -7.38
C ALA A 88 4.23 7.52 -6.20
N SER A 89 5.56 7.38 -6.08
CA SER A 89 6.32 7.97 -4.98
C SER A 89 6.22 9.50 -4.96
N VAL A 90 6.26 10.15 -6.13
CA VAL A 90 6.13 11.61 -6.23
C VAL A 90 4.70 12.06 -5.91
N VAL A 91 3.69 11.39 -6.43
CA VAL A 91 2.27 11.68 -6.14
C VAL A 91 1.99 11.59 -4.64
N GLY A 92 2.48 10.54 -3.98
CA GLY A 92 2.34 10.38 -2.52
C GLY A 92 2.93 11.57 -1.76
N ARG A 93 4.18 11.96 -2.09
CA ARG A 93 4.85 13.10 -1.44
C ARG A 93 4.16 14.44 -1.70
N ILE A 94 3.62 14.64 -2.90
CA ILE A 94 2.88 15.86 -3.24
C ILE A 94 1.65 15.98 -2.35
N VAL A 95 0.87 14.90 -2.24
CA VAL A 95 -0.34 14.90 -1.39
C VAL A 95 0.03 15.13 0.07
N GLU A 96 1.04 14.42 0.59
CA GLU A 96 1.53 14.58 1.97
C GLU A 96 1.98 16.03 2.24
N SER A 97 2.76 16.62 1.33
CA SER A 97 3.26 17.99 1.50
C SER A 97 2.14 19.02 1.51
N VAL A 98 1.12 18.85 0.66
CA VAL A 98 -0.03 19.76 0.63
C VAL A 98 -0.93 19.58 1.85
N GLN A 99 -1.13 18.35 2.32
CA GLN A 99 -1.87 18.09 3.56
C GLN A 99 -1.17 18.74 4.77
N GLY A 100 0.13 18.53 4.94
CA GLY A 100 0.89 19.16 6.01
C GLY A 100 0.89 20.69 5.94
N GLY A 101 1.03 21.26 4.73
CA GLY A 101 0.93 22.72 4.56
C GLY A 101 -0.46 23.27 4.88
N LEU A 102 -1.52 22.50 4.66
CA LEU A 102 -2.88 22.89 5.00
C LEU A 102 -3.12 22.89 6.51
N GLU A 103 -2.58 21.89 7.22
CA GLU A 103 -2.59 21.79 8.68
C GLU A 103 -1.84 22.97 9.32
N GLU A 104 -0.67 23.36 8.78
CA GLU A 104 0.10 24.51 9.25
C GLU A 104 -0.68 25.83 9.12
N VAL A 105 -1.44 26.00 8.03
CA VAL A 105 -2.26 27.20 7.79
C VAL A 105 -3.49 27.24 8.70
N HIS A 106 -4.09 26.08 8.99
CA HIS A 106 -5.32 25.97 9.80
C HIS A 106 -5.06 25.81 11.31
N ALA A 107 -3.81 25.97 11.77
CA ALA A 107 -3.44 25.86 13.18
C ALA A 107 -4.15 26.93 14.05
N GLY A 108 -5.41 26.70 14.42
CA GLY A 108 -6.24 27.60 15.21
C GLY A 108 -7.74 27.55 14.93
N GLU A 109 -8.19 26.96 13.82
CA GLU A 109 -9.62 26.81 13.50
C GLU A 109 -10.12 25.40 13.86
N THR A 110 -11.33 25.32 14.42
CA THR A 110 -11.94 24.05 14.87
C THR A 110 -12.35 23.15 13.70
N ASP A 111 -12.56 23.73 12.51
CA ASP A 111 -12.82 23.01 11.27
C ASP A 111 -11.50 22.88 10.49
N GLY A 112 -10.95 21.67 10.44
CA GLY A 112 -9.79 21.36 9.60
C GLY A 112 -10.18 21.33 8.13
N ASP A 113 -9.34 21.89 7.26
CA ASP A 113 -9.50 21.76 5.82
C ASP A 113 -8.81 20.48 5.32
N GLU A 114 -9.35 19.88 4.26
CA GLU A 114 -8.91 18.60 3.73
C GLU A 114 -8.76 18.64 2.20
N VAL A 115 -7.70 18.00 1.71
CA VAL A 115 -7.43 17.96 0.28
C VAL A 115 -8.42 17.01 -0.41
N ARG A 116 -9.42 17.56 -1.11
CA ARG A 116 -10.38 16.79 -1.91
C ARG A 116 -9.94 16.58 -3.36
N PHE A 117 -9.20 17.51 -3.93
CA PHE A 117 -8.79 17.44 -5.33
C PHE A 117 -7.57 18.32 -5.62
N MET A 118 -6.65 17.84 -6.46
CA MET A 118 -5.49 18.60 -6.93
C MET A 118 -5.34 18.45 -8.44
N ARG A 119 -4.98 19.53 -9.12
CA ARG A 119 -4.76 19.55 -10.57
C ARG A 119 -3.50 20.31 -10.94
N ILE A 120 -2.57 19.62 -11.57
CA ILE A 120 -1.26 20.16 -11.94
C ILE A 120 -1.14 20.11 -13.46
N ARG A 121 -1.21 21.27 -14.10
CA ARG A 121 -0.98 21.41 -15.54
C ARG A 121 0.48 21.71 -15.81
N THR A 122 1.06 20.93 -16.71
CA THR A 122 2.40 21.15 -17.27
C THR A 122 2.27 21.39 -18.77
N LYS A 123 3.37 21.78 -19.42
CA LYS A 123 3.40 21.93 -20.88
C LYS A 123 3.06 20.65 -21.65
N ARG A 124 3.27 19.48 -21.03
CA ARG A 124 3.14 18.18 -21.70
C ARG A 124 2.02 17.30 -21.17
N HIS A 125 1.61 17.51 -19.92
CA HIS A 125 0.64 16.67 -19.23
C HIS A 125 -0.20 17.49 -18.26
N GLU A 126 -1.44 17.07 -18.05
CA GLU A 126 -2.29 17.50 -16.94
C GLU A 126 -2.47 16.35 -15.96
N LEU A 127 -2.03 16.51 -14.71
CA LEU A 127 -2.15 15.50 -13.67
C LEU A 127 -3.29 15.88 -12.72
N MET A 128 -4.31 15.04 -12.62
CA MET A 128 -5.43 15.17 -11.70
C MET A 128 -5.25 14.15 -10.58
N ILE A 129 -5.26 14.58 -9.32
CA ILE A 129 -5.13 13.74 -8.14
C ILE A 129 -6.37 13.94 -7.27
N SER A 130 -7.08 12.86 -7.01
CA SER A 130 -8.24 12.81 -6.11
C SER A 130 -7.90 11.89 -4.94
N PRO A 131 -7.61 12.44 -3.76
CA PRO A 131 -7.53 11.66 -2.53
C PRO A 131 -8.91 11.14 -2.12
N ASP A 132 -8.96 9.88 -1.73
CA ASP A 132 -10.11 9.21 -1.10
C ASP A 132 -9.65 8.61 0.25
N ASP A 133 -10.60 8.28 1.12
CA ASP A 133 -10.31 7.65 2.41
C ASP A 133 -9.56 6.33 2.24
N ARG A 134 -9.82 5.61 1.14
CA ARG A 134 -9.30 4.25 0.90
C ARG A 134 -8.11 4.21 -0.05
N TYR A 135 -7.99 5.19 -0.96
CA TYR A 135 -6.99 5.17 -2.03
C TYR A 135 -6.63 6.59 -2.50
N LEU A 136 -5.59 6.70 -3.31
CA LEU A 136 -5.31 7.90 -4.09
C LEU A 136 -5.53 7.57 -5.58
N LEU A 137 -6.40 8.31 -6.25
CA LEU A 137 -6.57 8.22 -7.69
C LEU A 137 -5.77 9.33 -8.36
N ALA A 138 -4.85 8.97 -9.24
CA ALA A 138 -4.14 9.91 -10.10
C ALA A 138 -4.45 9.61 -11.57
N VAL A 139 -4.79 10.63 -12.35
CA VAL A 139 -5.13 10.51 -13.77
C VAL A 139 -4.25 11.48 -14.56
N LEU A 140 -3.64 10.99 -15.63
CA LEU A 140 -2.82 11.79 -16.53
C LEU A 140 -3.60 12.08 -17.80
N HIS A 141 -3.74 13.35 -18.13
CA HIS A 141 -4.41 13.84 -19.32
C HIS A 141 -3.42 14.50 -20.29
N ASP A 142 -3.77 14.51 -21.57
CA ASP A 142 -3.19 15.38 -22.58
C ASP A 142 -3.65 16.82 -22.33
N PRO A 143 -2.75 17.79 -22.11
CA PRO A 143 -3.11 19.18 -21.83
C PRO A 143 -3.60 19.95 -23.06
N ALA A 144 -3.48 19.37 -24.27
CA ALA A 144 -3.86 19.99 -25.53
C ALA A 144 -5.28 19.62 -26.00
N THR A 145 -5.98 18.74 -25.28
CA THR A 145 -7.37 18.34 -25.57
C THR A 145 -8.33 19.07 -24.65
#